data_AF-Q091I2-F1
#
_entry.id   AF-Q091I2-F1
#
_cell.length_a   1.000
_cell.length_b   1.000
_cell.length_c   1.000
_cell.angle_alpha   90.00
_cell.angle_beta   90.00
_cell.angle_gamma   90.00
#
_symmetry.space_group_name_H-M   'P 1'
#
loop_
_entity.id
_entity.type
_entity.pdbx_description
1 polymer ?
#
loop_
_entity_poly.entity_id
_entity_poly.type
_entity_poly.pdbx_seq_one_letter_code
_entity_poly.pdbx_strand_id
1 'polypeptide(L)'
;MELTCSGSAQFSEAGWKDVQKRLGVPRKRLYVIDLRQESHGFLNGAAISWYAQTNWGGAGLSDEQALMLEALRLTILEHSERIQLGRVEDVKRGTPRLFTEWPRHTVVSEERLLDLPKGHYIRLPVTDHTRPSDAAVERFIRLIRELPPQVHLHFHCRGGKGRTSTFLALYDMLRHADRLSYDALLERQRQWNDYDLRKTADPASPKAPFIQERTQFLENFYRYARDNPGGAPASWLQWLTSQGHPKG
;
A
#
# COMPACT_ATOMS: atom_id res chain seq x y z
N MET A 1 -7.99 19.39 12.92
CA MET A 1 -6.90 18.52 13.39
C MET A 1 -5.90 18.33 12.27
N GLU A 2 -4.63 18.22 12.61
CA GLU A 2 -3.51 17.98 11.69
C GLU A 2 -3.46 16.49 11.32
N LEU A 3 -3.05 16.16 10.08
CA LEU A 3 -3.01 14.80 9.57
C LEU A 3 -1.73 14.09 10.05
N THR A 4 -1.83 13.16 11.00
CA THR A 4 -0.66 12.41 11.53
C THR A 4 -0.39 11.16 10.69
N CYS A 5 0.20 11.36 9.51
CA CYS A 5 0.61 10.26 8.66
C CYS A 5 1.88 10.55 7.84
N SER A 6 2.41 9.52 7.19
CA SER A 6 3.58 9.61 6.31
C SER A 6 3.51 8.53 5.24
N GLY A 7 4.26 8.73 4.14
CA GLY A 7 4.35 7.78 3.04
C GLY A 7 5.81 7.48 2.66
N SER A 8 6.10 6.25 2.23
CA SER A 8 7.39 5.95 1.58
C SER A 8 7.30 4.85 0.52
N ALA A 9 8.39 4.69 -0.22
CA ALA A 9 8.69 3.47 -0.97
C ALA A 9 9.10 2.33 -0.04
N GLN A 10 9.35 1.15 -0.60
CA GLN A 10 9.94 0.04 0.15
C GLN A 10 11.29 0.46 0.74
N PHE A 11 11.61 -0.07 1.90
CA PHE A 11 12.85 0.18 2.62
C PHE A 11 13.59 -1.14 2.88
N SER A 12 14.90 -1.09 3.04
CA SER A 12 15.69 -2.17 3.65
C SER A 12 15.55 -2.13 5.17
N GLU A 13 16.17 -3.07 5.89
CA GLU A 13 16.25 -2.99 7.36
C GLU A 13 16.91 -1.69 7.84
N ALA A 14 18.02 -1.29 7.21
CA ALA A 14 18.66 -0.02 7.49
C ALA A 14 17.73 1.17 7.15
N GLY A 15 17.03 1.10 6.01
CA GLY A 15 16.05 2.11 5.62
C GLY A 15 14.89 2.23 6.60
N TRP A 16 14.44 1.12 7.21
CA TRP A 16 13.42 1.16 8.25
C TRP A 16 13.90 1.90 9.50
N LYS A 17 15.15 1.65 9.94
CA LYS A 17 15.77 2.39 11.06
C LYS A 17 15.82 3.89 10.77
N ASP A 18 16.13 4.28 9.52
CA ASP A 18 16.11 5.68 9.10
C ASP A 18 14.70 6.28 9.09
N VAL A 19 13.69 5.54 8.62
CA VAL A 19 12.28 5.96 8.70
C VAL A 19 11.87 6.20 10.15
N GLN A 20 12.14 5.26 11.05
CA GLN A 20 11.81 5.40 12.48
C GLN A 20 12.46 6.64 13.10
N LYS A 21 13.75 6.87 12.79
CA LYS A 21 14.49 8.05 13.27
C LYS A 21 13.89 9.36 12.74
N ARG A 22 13.54 9.42 11.46
CA ARG A 22 12.94 10.61 10.82
C ARG A 22 11.54 10.91 11.34
N LEU A 23 10.74 9.87 11.57
CA LEU A 23 9.39 10.02 12.13
C LEU A 23 9.45 10.50 13.59
N GLY A 24 10.42 10.01 14.37
CA GLY A 24 10.51 10.36 15.79
C GLY A 24 9.30 9.91 16.62
N VAL A 25 8.49 8.99 16.08
CA VAL A 25 7.27 8.49 16.71
C VAL A 25 7.59 7.22 17.53
N PRO A 26 7.19 7.15 18.81
CA PRO A 26 7.33 5.92 19.59
C PRO A 26 6.60 4.74 18.93
N ARG A 27 7.22 3.55 18.94
CA ARG A 27 6.65 2.32 18.33
C ARG A 27 5.20 2.04 18.75
N LYS A 28 4.85 2.31 20.01
CA LYS A 28 3.49 2.20 20.57
C LYS A 28 2.44 3.13 19.96
N ARG A 29 2.83 4.11 19.15
CA ARG A 29 1.95 5.05 18.44
C ARG A 29 2.07 4.92 16.93
N LEU A 30 3.03 4.13 16.44
CA LEU A 30 3.30 3.97 15.03
C LEU A 30 2.55 2.75 14.50
N TYR A 31 1.76 2.97 13.46
CA TYR A 31 1.10 1.91 12.69
C TYR A 31 1.69 1.93 11.28
N VAL A 32 2.07 0.76 10.77
CA VAL A 32 2.58 0.61 9.41
C VAL A 32 1.53 -0.12 8.58
N ILE A 33 1.15 0.52 7.48
CA ILE A 33 0.16 0.02 6.54
C ILE A 33 0.89 -0.38 5.26
N ASP A 34 1.15 -1.67 5.13
CA ASP A 34 1.75 -2.27 3.96
C ASP A 34 0.68 -2.54 2.90
N LEU A 35 0.79 -1.85 1.77
CA LEU A 35 -0.18 -1.87 0.68
C LEU A 35 0.16 -2.90 -0.41
N ARG A 36 1.15 -3.75 -0.20
CA ARG A 36 1.72 -4.60 -1.25
C ARG A 36 1.00 -5.94 -1.34
N GLN A 37 0.38 -6.24 -2.49
CA GLN A 37 -0.12 -7.59 -2.76
C GLN A 37 1.00 -8.54 -3.17
N GLU A 38 2.02 -8.04 -3.89
CA GLU A 38 3.15 -8.86 -4.29
C GLU A 38 3.88 -9.46 -3.08
N SER A 39 4.21 -10.75 -3.15
CA SER A 39 4.97 -11.40 -2.09
C SER A 39 6.34 -10.75 -1.94
N HIS A 40 6.73 -10.50 -0.70
CA HIS A 40 7.99 -9.86 -0.36
C HIS A 40 8.49 -10.23 1.02
N GLY A 41 9.71 -9.78 1.32
CA GLY A 41 10.34 -9.92 2.61
C GLY A 41 11.76 -9.41 2.53
N PHE A 42 12.60 -9.89 3.44
CA PHE A 42 13.99 -9.44 3.56
C PHE A 42 14.93 -10.63 3.51
N LEU A 43 15.98 -10.49 2.71
CA LEU A 43 17.12 -11.40 2.68
C LEU A 43 18.36 -10.63 3.15
N ASN A 44 18.97 -11.05 4.26
CA ASN A 44 20.15 -10.40 4.83
C ASN A 44 19.95 -8.88 5.08
N GLY A 45 18.73 -8.49 5.46
CA GLY A 45 18.33 -7.09 5.65
C GLY A 45 18.01 -6.30 4.37
N ALA A 46 18.23 -6.88 3.18
CA ALA A 46 17.83 -6.27 1.90
C ALA A 46 16.39 -6.65 1.55
N ALA A 47 15.59 -5.68 1.11
CA ALA A 47 14.21 -5.93 0.68
C ALA A 47 14.17 -6.64 -0.67
N ILE A 48 13.44 -7.75 -0.74
CA ILE A 48 13.24 -8.57 -1.93
C ILE A 48 11.74 -8.77 -2.22
N SER A 49 11.40 -9.13 -3.45
CA SER A 49 10.02 -9.43 -3.84
C SER A 49 9.95 -10.39 -5.01
N TRP A 50 8.90 -11.20 -5.07
CA TRP A 50 8.62 -12.08 -6.22
C TRP A 50 7.95 -11.28 -7.32
N TYR A 51 8.79 -10.75 -8.21
CA TYR A 51 8.36 -9.82 -9.25
C TYR A 51 7.92 -10.55 -10.53
N ALA A 52 6.68 -10.34 -10.94
CA ALA A 52 6.19 -10.63 -12.30
C ALA A 52 6.11 -9.36 -13.13
N GLN A 53 5.88 -9.48 -14.45
CA GLN A 53 5.61 -8.33 -15.31
C GLN A 53 4.53 -7.44 -14.67
N THR A 54 4.69 -6.11 -14.80
CA THR A 54 3.84 -5.09 -14.14
C THR A 54 3.74 -5.18 -12.60
N ASN A 55 4.62 -5.93 -11.93
CA ASN A 55 4.56 -6.18 -10.47
C ASN A 55 3.33 -6.98 -10.04
N TRP A 56 2.76 -7.79 -10.94
CA TRP A 56 1.50 -8.50 -10.73
C TRP A 56 1.68 -9.95 -10.23
N GLY A 57 2.74 -10.20 -9.45
CA GLY A 57 3.09 -11.55 -8.97
C GLY A 57 2.09 -12.18 -7.99
N GLY A 58 1.07 -11.44 -7.58
CA GLY A 58 -0.08 -11.91 -6.79
C GLY A 58 -1.43 -11.45 -7.32
N ALA A 59 -1.49 -10.90 -8.54
CA ALA A 59 -2.74 -10.42 -9.12
C ALA A 59 -3.74 -11.57 -9.29
N GLY A 60 -5.02 -11.31 -8.99
CA GLY A 60 -6.09 -12.31 -9.04
C GLY A 60 -6.20 -13.21 -7.81
N LEU A 61 -5.22 -13.17 -6.89
CA LEU A 61 -5.32 -13.87 -5.61
C LEU A 61 -6.20 -13.10 -4.62
N SER A 62 -6.90 -13.83 -3.76
CA SER A 62 -7.48 -13.25 -2.55
C SER A 62 -6.39 -12.79 -1.58
N ASP A 63 -6.75 -11.96 -0.60
CA ASP A 63 -5.79 -11.52 0.42
C ASP A 63 -5.16 -12.70 1.16
N GLU A 64 -5.97 -13.68 1.58
CA GLU A 64 -5.49 -14.89 2.25
C GLU A 64 -4.53 -15.70 1.36
N GLN A 65 -4.87 -15.88 0.09
CA GLN A 65 -4.02 -16.59 -0.87
C GLN A 65 -2.69 -15.86 -1.10
N ALA A 66 -2.70 -14.53 -1.19
CA ALA A 66 -1.49 -13.73 -1.36
C ALA A 66 -0.56 -13.84 -0.14
N LEU A 67 -1.10 -13.81 1.08
CA LEU A 67 -0.34 -13.99 2.33
C LEU A 67 0.20 -15.41 2.46
N MET A 68 -0.61 -16.43 2.15
CA MET A 68 -0.15 -17.82 2.20
C MET A 68 0.96 -18.08 1.19
N LEU A 69 0.83 -17.53 -0.03
CA LEU A 69 1.87 -17.62 -1.05
C LEU A 69 3.16 -16.93 -0.62
N GLU A 70 3.08 -15.76 0.04
CA GLU A 70 4.24 -15.08 0.61
C GLU A 70 4.92 -15.91 1.71
N ALA A 71 4.16 -16.48 2.64
CA ALA A 71 4.68 -17.31 3.70
C ALA A 71 5.41 -18.55 3.17
N LEU A 72 4.83 -19.23 2.16
CA LEU A 72 5.46 -20.37 1.49
C LEU A 72 6.77 -19.96 0.80
N ARG A 73 6.75 -18.84 0.07
CA ARG A 73 7.92 -18.29 -0.62
C ARG A 73 9.05 -17.94 0.35
N LEU A 74 8.77 -17.30 1.47
CA LEU A 74 9.76 -17.02 2.51
C LEU A 74 10.27 -18.29 3.18
N THR A 75 9.41 -19.28 3.40
CA THR A 75 9.80 -20.59 3.96
C THR A 75 10.78 -21.31 3.03
N ILE A 76 10.54 -21.30 1.71
CA ILE A 76 11.47 -21.87 0.72
C ILE A 76 12.83 -21.16 0.79
N LEU A 77 12.84 -19.83 0.88
CA LEU A 77 14.10 -19.09 0.98
C LEU A 77 14.85 -19.42 2.26
N GLU A 78 14.17 -19.54 3.40
CA GLU A 78 14.80 -19.87 4.70
C GLU A 78 15.51 -21.24 4.66
N HIS A 79 14.98 -22.20 3.90
CA HIS A 79 15.59 -23.53 3.74
C HIS A 79 16.60 -23.62 2.59
N SER A 80 16.87 -22.52 1.89
CA SER A 80 17.85 -22.47 0.80
C SER A 80 19.19 -21.89 1.29
N GLU A 81 20.31 -22.57 1.06
CA GLU A 81 21.63 -22.02 1.43
C GLU A 81 22.06 -20.85 0.56
N ARG A 82 21.66 -20.87 -0.72
CA ARG A 82 22.04 -19.88 -1.73
C ARG A 82 20.79 -19.48 -2.53
N ILE A 83 20.66 -18.18 -2.78
CA ILE A 83 19.47 -17.59 -3.42
C ILE A 83 19.90 -16.80 -4.64
N GLN A 84 19.26 -17.08 -5.78
CA GLN A 84 19.44 -16.31 -7.00
C GLN A 84 18.51 -15.10 -7.00
N LEU A 85 19.10 -13.91 -7.06
CA LEU A 85 18.39 -12.64 -7.14
C LEU A 85 18.59 -12.00 -8.51
N GLY A 86 17.48 -11.70 -9.17
CA GLY A 86 17.47 -10.92 -10.40
C GLY A 86 17.23 -9.44 -10.13
N ARG A 87 17.66 -8.58 -11.05
CA ARG A 87 17.33 -7.15 -10.98
C ARG A 87 15.98 -6.90 -11.61
N VAL A 88 15.20 -6.01 -11.00
CA VAL A 88 13.86 -5.70 -11.50
C VAL A 88 13.88 -4.90 -12.81
N GLU A 89 14.96 -4.17 -13.06
CA GLU A 89 15.22 -3.44 -14.30
C GLU A 89 15.26 -4.40 -15.50
N ASP A 90 15.83 -5.59 -15.33
CA ASP A 90 15.92 -6.58 -16.40
C ASP A 90 14.54 -7.10 -16.78
N VAL A 91 13.67 -7.35 -15.78
CA VAL A 91 12.26 -7.73 -16.03
C VAL A 91 11.48 -6.60 -16.69
N LYS A 92 11.70 -5.35 -16.28
CA LYS A 92 11.01 -4.18 -16.87
C LYS A 92 11.42 -3.92 -18.33
N ARG A 93 12.69 -4.14 -18.67
CA ARG A 93 13.23 -3.94 -20.02
C ARG A 93 12.97 -5.13 -20.96
N GLY A 94 12.52 -6.26 -20.42
CA GLY A 94 12.36 -7.50 -21.21
C GLY A 94 13.69 -8.09 -21.68
N THR A 95 14.80 -7.71 -21.04
CA THR A 95 16.13 -8.23 -21.37
C THR A 95 16.39 -9.56 -20.67
N PRO A 96 17.35 -10.37 -21.15
CA PRO A 96 17.79 -11.56 -20.44
C PRO A 96 18.08 -11.27 -18.97
N ARG A 97 17.58 -12.11 -18.08
CA ARG A 97 17.68 -11.91 -16.63
C ARG A 97 19.10 -12.25 -16.18
N LEU A 98 19.78 -11.28 -15.58
CA LEU A 98 21.03 -11.54 -14.89
C LEU A 98 20.72 -11.84 -13.43
N PHE A 99 21.23 -12.96 -12.95
CA PHE A 99 21.08 -13.37 -11.55
C PHE A 99 22.41 -13.23 -10.83
N THR A 100 22.33 -12.67 -9.63
CA THR A 100 23.41 -12.71 -8.65
C THR A 100 23.06 -13.72 -7.58
N GLU A 101 24.03 -14.50 -7.15
CA GLU A 101 23.81 -15.52 -6.13
C GLU A 101 24.28 -15.01 -4.77
N TRP A 102 23.38 -15.01 -3.79
CA TRP A 102 23.64 -14.51 -2.45
C TRP A 102 23.58 -15.67 -1.45
N PRO A 103 24.52 -15.76 -0.50
CA PRO A 103 24.35 -16.69 0.62
C PRO A 103 23.16 -16.24 1.48
N ARG A 104 22.39 -17.20 1.99
CA ARG A 104 21.32 -16.91 2.94
C ARG A 104 21.88 -16.90 4.36
N HIS A 105 21.81 -15.75 5.02
CA HIS A 105 22.07 -15.59 6.45
C HIS A 105 20.79 -15.38 7.25
N THR A 106 19.88 -14.55 6.75
CA THR A 106 18.57 -14.31 7.38
C THR A 106 17.47 -14.16 6.33
N VAL A 107 16.30 -14.76 6.57
CA VAL A 107 15.07 -14.47 5.84
C VAL A 107 13.98 -14.08 6.84
N VAL A 108 13.39 -12.90 6.65
CA VAL A 108 12.32 -12.41 7.54
C VAL A 108 11.19 -11.79 6.74
N SER A 109 9.96 -11.98 7.22
CA SER A 109 8.80 -11.22 6.75
C SER A 109 8.92 -9.77 7.22
N GLU A 110 8.19 -8.87 6.56
CA GLU A 110 8.17 -7.47 6.94
C GLU A 110 7.61 -7.27 8.36
N GLU A 111 6.48 -7.90 8.70
CA GLU A 111 5.90 -7.88 10.05
C GLU A 111 6.94 -8.18 11.14
N ARG A 112 7.72 -9.25 10.95
CA ARG A 112 8.76 -9.68 11.89
C ARG A 112 9.94 -8.72 11.93
N LEU A 113 10.34 -8.16 10.79
CA LEU A 113 11.43 -7.19 10.73
C LEU A 113 11.06 -5.90 11.45
N LEU A 114 9.83 -5.41 11.28
CA LEU A 114 9.43 -4.14 11.88
C LEU A 114 9.29 -4.26 13.40
N ASP A 115 8.92 -5.45 13.90
CA ASP A 115 8.80 -5.80 15.32
C ASP A 115 7.85 -4.86 16.09
N LEU A 116 6.86 -4.32 15.40
CA LEU A 116 5.89 -3.39 16.00
C LEU A 116 4.98 -4.12 17.00
N PRO A 117 4.35 -3.40 17.94
CA PRO A 117 3.37 -4.00 18.83
C PRO A 117 2.29 -4.76 18.05
N LYS A 118 1.74 -5.82 18.65
CA LYS A 118 0.72 -6.66 18.01
C LYS A 118 -0.43 -5.79 17.48
N GLY A 119 -0.75 -5.95 16.19
CA GLY A 119 -1.80 -5.19 15.51
C GLY A 119 -1.38 -3.82 14.96
N HIS A 120 -0.10 -3.43 15.07
CA HIS A 120 0.41 -2.18 14.50
C HIS A 120 1.00 -2.34 13.10
N TYR A 121 1.34 -3.56 12.70
CA TYR A 121 1.58 -3.88 11.30
C TYR A 121 0.27 -4.36 10.69
N ILE A 122 -0.20 -3.66 9.65
CA ILE A 122 -1.42 -3.99 8.93
C ILE A 122 -1.08 -4.21 7.47
N ARG A 123 -1.44 -5.39 6.97
CA ARG A 123 -1.32 -5.75 5.57
C ARG A 123 -2.64 -5.55 4.85
N LEU A 124 -2.66 -4.67 3.84
CA LEU A 124 -3.78 -4.45 2.93
C LEU A 124 -3.31 -4.73 1.49
N PRO A 125 -3.42 -5.97 1.01
CA PRO A 125 -2.94 -6.35 -0.31
C PRO A 125 -3.67 -5.56 -1.42
N VAL A 126 -2.94 -4.70 -2.12
CA VAL A 126 -3.46 -3.97 -3.30
C VAL A 126 -2.53 -4.23 -4.49
N THR A 127 -3.12 -4.73 -5.58
CA THR A 127 -2.44 -4.96 -6.84
C THR A 127 -1.77 -3.68 -7.32
N ASP A 128 -0.54 -3.77 -7.84
CA ASP A 128 0.13 -2.57 -8.34
C ASP A 128 -0.63 -1.97 -9.52
N HIS A 129 -0.60 -0.64 -9.61
CA HIS A 129 -1.27 0.19 -10.63
C HIS A 129 -2.79 0.30 -10.57
N THR A 130 -3.50 -0.57 -9.84
CA THR A 130 -4.98 -0.54 -9.72
C THR A 130 -5.45 0.31 -8.53
N ARG A 131 -6.77 0.51 -8.41
CA ARG A 131 -7.40 0.94 -7.16
C ARG A 131 -7.41 -0.21 -6.12
N PRO A 132 -7.54 0.06 -4.81
CA PRO A 132 -7.85 -0.98 -3.82
C PRO A 132 -9.22 -1.59 -4.07
N SER A 133 -9.44 -2.88 -3.80
CA SER A 133 -10.79 -3.49 -3.89
C SER A 133 -11.75 -2.88 -2.87
N ASP A 134 -13.07 -3.01 -3.07
CA ASP A 134 -14.06 -2.52 -2.12
C ASP A 134 -13.94 -3.21 -0.75
N ALA A 135 -13.56 -4.49 -0.72
CA ALA A 135 -13.26 -5.21 0.51
C ALA A 135 -12.03 -4.64 1.25
N ALA A 136 -10.97 -4.26 0.52
CA ALA A 136 -9.80 -3.61 1.12
C ALA A 136 -10.13 -2.22 1.67
N VAL A 137 -10.98 -1.45 0.97
CA VAL A 137 -11.46 -0.14 1.41
C VAL A 137 -12.32 -0.27 2.68
N GLU A 138 -13.21 -1.26 2.73
CA GLU A 138 -14.04 -1.55 3.90
C GLU A 138 -13.17 -1.89 5.13
N ARG A 139 -12.15 -2.73 4.98
CA ARG A 139 -11.19 -3.01 6.08
C ARG A 139 -10.39 -1.78 6.48
N PHE A 140 -9.97 -0.97 5.52
CA PHE A 140 -9.27 0.28 5.80
C PHE A 140 -10.13 1.24 6.63
N ILE A 141 -11.39 1.44 6.28
CA ILE A 141 -12.31 2.28 7.04
C ILE A 141 -12.51 1.74 8.46
N ARG A 142 -12.68 0.42 8.62
CA ARG A 142 -12.78 -0.20 9.95
C ARG A 142 -11.53 0.06 10.79
N LEU A 143 -10.34 -0.13 10.21
CA LEU A 143 -9.09 0.25 10.86
C LEU A 143 -9.12 1.71 11.32
N ILE A 144 -9.44 2.65 10.43
CA ILE A 144 -9.46 4.09 10.76
C ILE A 144 -10.45 4.41 11.90
N ARG A 145 -11.62 3.78 11.92
CA ARG A 145 -12.62 3.95 12.99
C ARG A 145 -12.12 3.44 14.34
N GLU A 146 -11.31 2.39 14.35
CA GLU A 146 -10.82 1.70 15.55
C GLU A 146 -9.49 2.27 16.08
N LEU A 147 -8.84 3.17 15.34
CA LEU A 147 -7.56 3.74 15.76
C LEU A 147 -7.69 4.50 17.08
N PRO A 148 -6.77 4.28 18.04
CA PRO A 148 -6.70 5.10 19.23
C PRO A 148 -6.31 6.55 18.87
N PRO A 149 -6.60 7.52 19.73
CA PRO A 149 -6.19 8.89 19.50
C PRO A 149 -4.66 9.01 19.46
N GLN A 150 -4.17 10.02 18.74
CA GLN A 150 -2.74 10.41 18.69
C GLN A 150 -1.78 9.37 18.08
N VAL A 151 -2.26 8.48 17.21
CA VAL A 151 -1.41 7.57 16.43
C VAL A 151 -0.83 8.24 15.19
N HIS A 152 0.23 7.64 14.66
CA HIS A 152 0.83 8.00 13.37
C HIS A 152 0.73 6.82 12.40
N LEU A 153 0.17 7.07 11.22
CA LEU A 153 0.05 6.06 10.16
C LEU A 153 1.19 6.22 9.15
N HIS A 154 1.96 5.16 8.93
CA HIS A 154 2.98 5.11 7.89
C HIS A 154 2.54 4.17 6.77
N PHE A 155 2.22 4.73 5.62
CA PHE A 155 1.80 3.98 4.44
C PHE A 155 2.99 3.72 3.54
N HIS A 156 3.14 2.50 3.02
CA HIS A 156 4.11 2.27 1.97
C HIS A 156 3.61 1.24 0.95
N CYS A 157 4.24 1.29 -0.21
CA CYS A 157 4.15 0.26 -1.22
C CYS A 157 5.55 0.08 -1.81
N ARG A 158 5.66 -0.61 -2.94
CA ARG A 158 6.96 -0.75 -3.62
C ARG A 158 7.63 0.59 -3.94
N GLY A 159 6.89 1.49 -4.61
CA GLY A 159 7.46 2.73 -5.17
C GLY A 159 7.15 4.01 -4.39
N GLY A 160 6.31 3.95 -3.36
CA GLY A 160 5.90 5.14 -2.59
C GLY A 160 5.04 6.14 -3.36
N LYS A 161 4.43 5.70 -4.47
CA LYS A 161 3.68 6.52 -5.42
C LYS A 161 2.22 6.07 -5.41
N GLY A 162 1.70 5.57 -6.54
CA GLY A 162 0.32 5.12 -6.77
C GLY A 162 -0.46 4.69 -5.52
N ARG A 163 -0.18 3.48 -5.00
CA ARG A 163 -0.89 2.91 -3.84
C ARG A 163 -0.73 3.77 -2.57
N THR A 164 0.49 4.17 -2.23
CA THR A 164 0.78 5.02 -1.05
C THR A 164 0.00 6.34 -1.11
N SER A 165 0.10 7.08 -2.21
CA SER A 165 -0.61 8.35 -2.40
C SER A 165 -2.12 8.16 -2.38
N THR A 166 -2.64 7.06 -2.96
CA THR A 166 -4.07 6.72 -2.88
C THR A 166 -4.52 6.63 -1.43
N PHE A 167 -3.89 5.78 -0.61
CA PHE A 167 -4.33 5.60 0.78
C PHE A 167 -4.11 6.84 1.66
N LEU A 168 -3.07 7.62 1.40
CA LEU A 168 -2.89 8.93 2.05
C LEU A 168 -4.06 9.87 1.70
N ALA A 169 -4.47 9.93 0.43
CA ALA A 169 -5.63 10.70 0.00
C ALA A 169 -6.94 10.16 0.60
N LEU A 170 -7.13 8.84 0.67
CA LEU A 170 -8.32 8.25 1.32
C LEU A 170 -8.37 8.63 2.81
N TYR A 171 -7.26 8.49 3.54
CA TYR A 171 -7.21 8.89 4.95
C TYR A 171 -7.54 10.38 5.10
N ASP A 172 -6.98 11.20 4.21
CA ASP A 172 -7.17 12.62 4.24
C ASP A 172 -8.61 13.06 3.93
N MET A 173 -9.25 12.39 2.96
CA MET A 173 -10.68 12.56 2.66
C MET A 173 -11.55 12.19 3.86
N LEU A 174 -11.31 11.03 4.50
CA LEU A 174 -12.06 10.63 5.70
C LEU A 174 -11.96 11.67 6.82
N ARG A 175 -10.84 12.40 6.92
CA ARG A 175 -10.65 13.41 7.95
C ARG A 175 -11.24 14.77 7.60
N HIS A 176 -11.35 15.10 6.32
CA HIS A 176 -11.44 16.49 5.88
C HIS A 176 -12.38 16.78 4.70
N ALA A 177 -13.02 15.77 4.09
CA ALA A 177 -13.90 15.97 2.93
C ALA A 177 -15.20 16.73 3.27
N ASP A 178 -15.57 16.81 4.55
CA ASP A 178 -16.66 17.63 5.08
C ASP A 178 -16.39 19.14 4.98
N ARG A 179 -15.11 19.53 4.87
CA ARG A 179 -14.66 20.93 4.94
C ARG A 179 -13.74 21.38 3.80
N LEU A 180 -13.15 20.45 3.05
CA LEU A 180 -12.25 20.74 1.94
C LEU A 180 -12.76 20.10 0.66
N SER A 181 -12.58 20.79 -0.47
CA SER A 181 -12.93 20.27 -1.79
C SER A 181 -12.01 19.13 -2.21
N TYR A 182 -12.51 18.28 -3.12
CA TYR A 182 -11.75 17.20 -3.75
C TYR A 182 -10.41 17.69 -4.33
N ASP A 183 -10.44 18.80 -5.07
CA ASP A 183 -9.24 19.38 -5.67
C ASP A 183 -8.24 19.88 -4.63
N ALA A 184 -8.70 20.51 -3.55
CA ALA A 184 -7.82 20.99 -2.48
C ALA A 184 -7.12 19.83 -1.77
N LEU A 185 -7.85 18.72 -1.53
CA LEU A 185 -7.31 17.50 -0.93
C LEU A 185 -6.26 16.85 -1.83
N LEU A 186 -6.56 16.67 -3.12
CA LEU A 186 -5.61 16.03 -4.03
C LEU A 186 -4.39 16.92 -4.32
N GLU A 187 -4.57 18.24 -4.40
CA GLU A 187 -3.47 19.17 -4.63
C GLU A 187 -2.48 19.17 -3.45
N ARG A 188 -2.94 19.18 -2.21
CA ARG A 188 -2.01 19.10 -1.07
C ARG A 188 -1.33 17.72 -0.97
N GLN A 189 -2.04 16.64 -1.30
CA GLN A 189 -1.43 15.31 -1.34
C GLN A 189 -0.36 15.23 -2.44
N ARG A 190 -0.57 15.89 -3.58
CA ARG A 190 0.45 16.02 -4.64
C ARG A 190 1.67 16.77 -4.12
N GLN A 191 1.48 17.88 -3.42
CA GLN A 191 2.57 18.69 -2.85
C GLN A 191 3.37 17.94 -1.79
N TRP A 192 2.72 17.13 -0.94
CA TRP A 192 3.40 16.37 0.11
C TRP A 192 4.08 15.10 -0.40
N ASN A 193 3.51 14.43 -1.41
CA ASN A 193 3.98 13.11 -1.86
C ASN A 193 4.75 13.13 -3.18
N ASP A 194 4.88 14.30 -3.84
CA ASP A 194 5.47 14.43 -5.18
C ASP A 194 4.87 13.43 -6.21
N TYR A 195 3.55 13.26 -6.13
CA TYR A 195 2.82 12.36 -7.02
C TYR A 195 1.39 12.83 -7.26
N ASP A 196 1.06 13.10 -8.53
CA ASP A 196 -0.28 13.53 -8.92
C ASP A 196 -1.20 12.33 -9.17
N LEU A 197 -2.23 12.20 -8.33
CA LEU A 197 -3.29 11.21 -8.47
C LEU A 197 -4.23 11.52 -9.65
N ARG A 198 -4.29 12.77 -10.12
CA ARG A 198 -5.10 13.23 -11.25
C ARG A 198 -4.40 13.12 -12.60
N LYS A 199 -3.21 12.51 -12.64
CA LYS A 199 -2.45 12.38 -13.89
C LYS A 199 -3.30 11.71 -14.97
N THR A 200 -3.38 12.34 -16.14
CA THR A 200 -4.07 11.78 -17.30
C THR A 200 -3.37 10.50 -17.73
N ALA A 201 -4.17 9.47 -18.04
CA ALA A 201 -3.63 8.29 -18.67
C ALA A 201 -3.20 8.60 -20.11
N ASP A 202 -1.99 8.20 -20.48
CA ASP A 202 -1.66 8.02 -21.89
C ASP A 202 -2.58 6.92 -22.45
N PRO A 203 -3.45 7.21 -23.44
CA PRO A 203 -4.39 6.23 -23.99
C PRO A 203 -3.71 5.00 -24.60
N ALA A 204 -2.47 5.13 -25.05
CA ALA A 204 -1.69 4.02 -25.58
C ALA A 204 -1.09 3.13 -24.48
N SER A 205 -1.13 3.57 -23.22
CA SER A 205 -0.59 2.80 -22.10
C SER A 205 -1.54 1.65 -21.73
N PRO A 206 -1.01 0.42 -21.53
CA PRO A 206 -1.82 -0.68 -20.97
C PRO A 206 -2.31 -0.39 -19.54
N LYS A 207 -1.82 0.68 -18.91
CA LYS A 207 -2.25 1.12 -17.58
C LYS A 207 -3.42 2.09 -17.61
N ALA A 208 -3.83 2.56 -18.80
CA ALA A 208 -4.87 3.58 -18.93
C ALA A 208 -6.20 3.20 -18.27
N PRO A 209 -6.74 1.97 -18.45
CA PRO A 209 -7.98 1.58 -17.81
C PRO A 209 -7.90 1.64 -16.28
N PHE A 210 -6.79 1.19 -15.68
CA PHE A 210 -6.59 1.20 -14.23
C PHE A 210 -6.41 2.60 -13.65
N ILE A 211 -5.85 3.53 -14.43
CA ILE A 211 -5.76 4.95 -14.03
C ILE A 211 -7.16 5.56 -14.03
N GLN A 212 -7.95 5.34 -15.08
CA GLN A 212 -9.31 5.84 -15.18
C GLN A 212 -10.20 5.28 -14.05
N GLU A 213 -10.12 3.98 -13.80
CA GLU A 213 -10.84 3.32 -12.71
C GLU A 213 -10.47 3.91 -11.34
N ARG A 214 -9.18 4.17 -11.09
CA ARG A 214 -8.73 4.80 -9.86
C ARG A 214 -9.25 6.23 -9.72
N THR A 215 -9.30 7.00 -10.80
CA THR A 215 -9.87 8.37 -10.78
C THR A 215 -11.34 8.33 -10.39
N GLN A 216 -12.14 7.47 -11.03
CA GLN A 216 -13.56 7.31 -10.70
C GLN A 216 -13.76 6.86 -9.24
N PHE A 217 -12.91 5.95 -8.77
CA PHE A 217 -12.93 5.51 -7.38
C PHE A 217 -12.64 6.65 -6.40
N LEU A 218 -11.62 7.47 -6.65
CA LEU A 218 -11.28 8.60 -5.78
C LEU A 218 -12.42 9.62 -5.69
N GLU A 219 -13.10 9.89 -6.80
CA GLU A 219 -14.28 10.77 -6.81
C GLU A 219 -15.44 10.18 -5.97
N ASN A 220 -15.73 8.89 -6.14
CA ASN A 220 -16.76 8.21 -5.38
C ASN A 220 -16.41 8.14 -3.89
N PHE A 221 -15.15 7.87 -3.56
CA PHE A 221 -14.68 7.84 -2.19
C PHE A 221 -14.73 9.21 -1.53
N TYR A 222 -14.43 10.29 -2.27
CA TYR A 222 -14.61 11.64 -1.76
C TYR A 222 -16.07 11.94 -1.41
N ARG A 223 -17.02 11.57 -2.27
CA ARG A 223 -18.47 11.72 -1.99
C ARG A 223 -18.85 10.94 -0.74
N TYR A 224 -18.42 9.68 -0.64
CA TYR A 224 -18.61 8.86 0.55
C TYR A 224 -18.05 9.52 1.81
N ALA A 225 -16.80 9.98 1.78
CA ALA A 225 -16.12 10.54 2.94
C ALA A 225 -16.72 11.87 3.39
N ARG A 226 -17.24 12.68 2.45
CA ARG A 226 -17.98 13.90 2.75
C ARG A 226 -19.31 13.58 3.44
N ASP A 227 -20.03 12.57 2.95
CA ASP A 227 -21.31 12.16 3.52
C ASP A 227 -21.14 11.34 4.81
N ASN A 228 -19.95 10.77 5.04
CA ASN A 228 -19.59 9.93 6.20
C ASN A 228 -18.23 10.32 6.79
N PRO A 229 -18.09 11.48 7.45
CA PRO A 229 -16.83 11.92 8.04
C PRO A 229 -16.28 10.91 9.05
N GLY A 230 -14.97 10.68 9.03
CA GLY A 230 -14.31 9.60 9.79
C GLY A 230 -14.66 8.20 9.29
N GLY A 231 -15.36 8.11 8.17
CA GLY A 231 -15.90 6.88 7.60
C GLY A 231 -17.15 6.40 8.32
N ALA A 232 -17.92 7.25 9.01
CA ALA A 232 -19.14 6.90 9.74
C ALA A 232 -20.28 7.89 9.45
N PRO A 233 -21.57 7.51 9.58
CA PRO A 233 -22.07 6.25 10.15
C PRO A 233 -22.06 5.06 9.19
N ALA A 234 -22.26 5.26 7.88
CA ALA A 234 -22.33 4.15 6.92
C ALA A 234 -20.94 3.60 6.58
N SER A 235 -20.87 2.29 6.36
CA SER A 235 -19.70 1.64 5.77
C SER A 235 -19.61 1.94 4.27
N TRP A 236 -18.45 1.68 3.66
CA TRP A 236 -18.26 1.88 2.23
C TRP A 236 -19.23 1.02 1.39
N LEU A 237 -19.35 -0.26 1.74
CA LEU A 237 -20.26 -1.18 1.03
C LEU A 237 -21.73 -0.79 1.20
N GLN A 238 -22.12 -0.30 2.39
CA GLN A 238 -23.47 0.22 2.62
C GLN A 238 -23.75 1.45 1.77
N TRP A 239 -22.79 2.38 1.70
CA TRP A 239 -22.92 3.58 0.89
C TRP A 239 -23.02 3.24 -0.61
N LEU A 240 -22.17 2.34 -1.14
CA LEU A 240 -22.26 1.90 -2.53
C LEU A 240 -23.65 1.33 -2.89
N THR A 241 -24.20 0.51 -1.99
CA THR A 241 -25.55 -0.07 -2.16
C THR A 241 -26.62 1.02 -2.23
N SER A 242 -26.52 2.06 -1.38
CA SER A 242 -27.46 3.19 -1.37
C SER A 242 -27.41 4.06 -2.64
N GLN A 243 -26.27 4.09 -3.33
CA GLN A 243 -26.08 4.84 -4.57
C GLN A 243 -26.47 4.07 -5.83
N GLY A 244 -26.99 2.83 -5.69
CA GLY A 244 -27.33 1.97 -6.84
C GLY A 244 -26.12 1.37 -7.55
N HIS A 245 -24.94 1.37 -6.92
CA HIS A 245 -23.76 0.68 -7.44
C HIS A 245 -23.75 -0.79 -6.97
N PRO A 246 -23.76 -1.79 -7.88
CA PRO A 246 -23.64 -3.19 -7.49
C PRO A 246 -22.26 -3.47 -6.85
N LYS A 247 -22.19 -4.48 -5.98
CA LYS A 247 -20.93 -4.92 -5.35
C LYS A 247 -19.96 -5.40 -6.44
N GLY A 248 -18.77 -4.78 -6.51
CA GLY A 248 -17.65 -5.19 -7.37
C GLY A 248 -16.58 -5.94 -6.62
#